data_AF-K8EZU4-F1
#
_entry.id   AF-K8EZU4-F1
#
_cell.length_a   1.000
_cell.length_b   1.000
_cell.length_c   1.000
_cell.angle_alpha   90.00
_cell.angle_beta   90.00
_cell.angle_gamma   90.00
#
_symmetry.space_group_name_H-M   'P 1'
#
loop_
_entity.id
_entity.type
_entity.pdbx_description
1 polymer ?
#
loop_
_entity_poly.entity_id
_entity_poly.type
_entity_poly.pdbx_seq_one_letter_code
_entity_poly.pdbx_strand_id
1 'polypeptide(L)'
;MSKKKRKSTENKGGGGGGGDQNRQHRASPNDFLSPGPVSMSPHDIDDGYMMGEKKKKAQRMKHSNDAISHKDSDDRVFFDASKTSTYFEDVENSFKVDVIDEPSSAYAPKHSKNLTWSDVIRDGFKTVTPEDCAHWLFFPYSTDVFQSRIFERKCFVRKQSVTSKSGYEDLLTSEDIERWLKEKKLTYGTNVDVTSYKDGVRRTHNANDGFSNVSKNADYETVAKRFEEDGCSVRVLHPQRWSDKLWALLSNLENFWQSPTGCNAYWTPANSQGFAPHWDDIDAFVLQIEGRKRWRLYPTRDVSEKFPRFSSEEFSEEERKRLEEMKYVEVILEPGDVMYMPRGTIHEAFCITSEDENDGKKDESSLHLTISVNQRNTFADILEHVFSDALADAVNTNVELRRCPPRDFLRHLSRLDETDVNFLNSKKLLERCCNVVVENMMKNNVFAGSVEKLLGNLMRERVRPPKAHTRLTKASLGAKPSMSSKIGLVQKNCASLEDCDDGVVRLRTYINNDRKLHMEGASANILDADAYREASSCLKIDPEIEGDDLDALATVLYANYEDGVEVKDLPFDTDEEKMAFARRLIDTNAFCVL
;
A
#
# COMPACT_ATOMS: atom_id res chain seq x y z
N MET A 1 -58.26 28.91 -31.13
CA MET A 1 -58.82 29.85 -32.12
C MET A 1 -57.73 30.81 -32.59
N SER A 2 -57.58 30.93 -33.93
CA SER A 2 -56.93 31.98 -34.76
C SER A 2 -55.56 32.57 -34.32
N LYS A 3 -54.42 32.29 -34.97
CA LYS A 3 -53.89 32.67 -36.32
C LYS A 3 -53.48 34.16 -36.53
N LYS A 4 -52.20 34.32 -36.92
CA LYS A 4 -51.62 35.21 -37.98
C LYS A 4 -51.49 36.71 -37.62
N LYS A 5 -50.52 37.53 -38.10
CA LYS A 5 -49.48 37.43 -39.17
C LYS A 5 -48.53 38.66 -39.09
N ARG A 6 -47.22 38.41 -39.31
CA ARG A 6 -46.24 39.05 -40.25
C ARG A 6 -46.02 40.58 -40.36
N LYS A 7 -44.70 40.93 -40.28
CA LYS A 7 -43.80 41.77 -41.15
C LYS A 7 -44.17 43.25 -41.37
N SER A 8 -43.27 44.25 -41.39
CA SER A 8 -41.89 44.42 -41.93
C SER A 8 -41.12 45.49 -41.08
N THR A 9 -39.84 45.85 -41.20
CA THR A 9 -38.87 46.00 -42.32
C THR A 9 -37.45 46.28 -41.73
N GLU A 10 -36.42 46.07 -42.56
CA GLU A 10 -34.94 46.20 -42.39
C GLU A 10 -34.46 47.55 -41.75
N ASN A 11 -33.27 47.72 -41.14
CA ASN A 11 -31.92 47.42 -41.64
C ASN A 11 -30.81 47.63 -40.54
N LYS A 12 -29.76 46.79 -40.62
CA LYS A 12 -28.32 46.97 -40.29
C LYS A 12 -27.81 47.47 -38.91
N GLY A 13 -26.98 46.63 -38.29
CA GLY A 13 -25.93 46.98 -37.31
C GLY A 13 -25.35 45.72 -36.66
N GLY A 14 -24.21 45.22 -37.16
CA GLY A 14 -23.63 43.93 -36.79
C GLY A 14 -22.85 43.91 -35.47
N GLY A 15 -22.81 42.74 -34.83
CA GLY A 15 -21.98 42.44 -33.66
C GLY A 15 -21.95 40.94 -33.34
N GLY A 16 -20.79 40.33 -33.65
CA GLY A 16 -20.20 39.07 -33.15
C GLY A 16 -21.06 37.94 -32.55
N GLY A 17 -21.23 36.86 -33.32
CA GLY A 17 -21.03 35.49 -32.82
C GLY A 17 -19.57 35.08 -33.06
N GLY A 18 -18.98 34.08 -32.42
CA GLY A 18 -19.49 32.91 -31.72
C GLY A 18 -18.58 31.73 -32.08
N GLY A 19 -18.24 30.88 -31.09
CA GLY A 19 -17.57 29.59 -31.27
C GLY A 19 -16.08 29.68 -31.66
N ASP A 20 -15.24 28.67 -31.45
CA ASP A 20 -15.44 27.30 -31.00
C ASP A 20 -14.03 26.67 -30.84
N GLN A 21 -13.95 25.52 -30.17
CA GLN A 21 -12.91 24.48 -30.34
C GLN A 21 -11.48 24.72 -29.81
N ASN A 22 -11.19 24.00 -28.72
CA ASN A 22 -9.86 23.82 -28.15
C ASN A 22 -9.23 22.55 -28.75
N ARG A 23 -8.19 22.71 -29.58
CA ARG A 23 -7.31 21.62 -30.06
C ARG A 23 -5.86 22.00 -29.77
N GLN A 24 -5.15 21.02 -29.23
CA GLN A 24 -3.73 20.93 -28.89
C GLN A 24 -2.79 21.66 -29.87
N HIS A 25 -1.74 22.31 -29.34
CA HIS A 25 -0.36 22.13 -29.81
C HIS A 25 0.70 22.83 -28.94
N ARG A 26 1.69 22.03 -28.52
CA ARG A 26 3.15 22.28 -28.52
C ARG A 26 3.66 23.65 -28.05
N ALA A 27 4.24 23.66 -26.86
CA ALA A 27 5.19 24.68 -26.44
C ALA A 27 6.60 24.36 -26.97
N SER A 28 7.29 25.38 -27.48
CA SER A 28 8.74 25.45 -27.62
C SER A 28 9.20 26.88 -27.33
N PRO A 29 10.47 27.04 -26.91
CA PRO A 29 10.84 27.94 -25.82
C PRO A 29 11.50 29.23 -26.32
N ASN A 30 11.33 30.31 -25.57
CA ASN A 30 12.32 31.38 -25.35
C ASN A 30 11.68 32.45 -24.46
N ASP A 31 12.25 32.66 -23.28
CA ASP A 31 12.64 33.99 -22.78
C ASP A 31 13.19 33.86 -21.36
N PHE A 32 14.53 33.85 -21.28
CA PHE A 32 15.30 34.01 -20.06
C PHE A 32 15.41 35.51 -19.73
N LEU A 33 15.02 35.92 -18.52
CA LEU A 33 15.34 37.22 -17.94
C LEU A 33 16.41 37.04 -16.86
N SER A 34 17.59 37.62 -17.08
CA SER A 34 18.67 37.76 -16.11
C SER A 34 18.56 39.09 -15.35
N PRO A 35 18.93 39.17 -14.06
CA PRO A 35 19.33 40.43 -13.42
C PRO A 35 20.87 40.53 -13.31
N GLY A 36 21.39 41.73 -13.59
CA GLY A 36 22.81 42.06 -13.71
C GLY A 36 23.59 42.25 -12.39
N PRO A 37 24.89 42.58 -12.48
CA PRO A 37 25.83 42.49 -11.36
C PRO A 37 25.97 43.82 -10.59
N VAL A 38 26.22 43.72 -9.28
CA VAL A 38 26.68 44.83 -8.44
C VAL A 38 28.04 44.47 -7.87
N SER A 39 29.03 45.32 -8.14
CA SER A 39 30.42 45.25 -7.66
C SER A 39 30.63 46.13 -6.43
N MET A 40 31.37 45.66 -5.42
CA MET A 40 32.23 46.50 -4.57
C MET A 40 33.43 45.70 -4.01
N SER A 41 34.54 46.42 -3.81
CA SER A 41 35.92 45.99 -3.49
C SER A 41 36.23 46.13 -1.98
N PRO A 42 37.33 45.58 -1.42
CA PRO A 42 37.49 45.30 0.01
C PRO A 42 38.24 46.39 0.78
N HIS A 43 37.94 46.53 2.08
CA HIS A 43 38.85 47.10 3.08
C HIS A 43 38.59 46.49 4.47
N ASP A 44 39.71 46.26 5.15
CA ASP A 44 39.89 45.75 6.51
C ASP A 44 39.17 46.59 7.58
N ILE A 45 38.69 45.94 8.65
CA ILE A 45 38.78 46.38 10.05
C ILE A 45 38.84 45.12 10.91
N ASP A 46 39.92 45.00 11.65
CA ASP A 46 40.18 44.09 12.77
C ASP A 46 39.61 44.71 14.06
N ASP A 47 39.04 43.89 14.94
CA ASP A 47 39.10 44.01 16.41
C ASP A 47 38.10 43.06 17.09
N GLY A 48 38.64 42.20 17.95
CA GLY A 48 37.95 41.07 18.54
C GLY A 48 37.07 41.39 19.75
N TYR A 49 36.26 40.41 20.13
CA TYR A 49 35.85 40.18 21.52
C TYR A 49 35.63 38.68 21.76
N MET A 50 36.30 38.19 22.80
CA MET A 50 36.16 36.87 23.42
C MET A 50 34.83 36.73 24.18
N MET A 51 34.58 35.50 24.66
CA MET A 51 33.48 34.96 25.49
C MET A 51 32.44 34.21 24.64
N GLY A 52 32.26 32.89 24.71
CA GLY A 52 32.60 31.91 25.74
C GLY A 52 31.33 31.18 26.16
N GLU A 53 30.85 30.21 25.38
CA GLU A 53 29.79 29.30 25.83
C GLU A 53 30.07 27.84 25.44
N LYS A 54 29.99 26.99 26.46
CA LYS A 54 30.25 25.55 26.45
C LYS A 54 29.09 24.83 25.76
N LYS A 55 29.30 24.29 24.56
CA LYS A 55 28.45 23.19 24.04
C LYS A 55 28.95 21.86 24.58
N LYS A 56 28.29 21.33 25.61
CA LYS A 56 28.39 19.90 25.96
C LYS A 56 27.64 19.10 24.90
N LYS A 57 28.38 18.36 24.07
CA LYS A 57 27.81 17.30 23.23
C LYS A 57 27.29 16.19 24.15
N ALA A 58 26.00 15.88 24.07
CA ALA A 58 25.46 14.65 24.63
C ALA A 58 26.08 13.47 23.87
N GLN A 59 26.80 12.64 24.62
CA GLN A 59 27.45 11.44 24.13
C GLN A 59 26.40 10.33 24.21
N ARG A 60 25.88 9.89 23.04
CA ARG A 60 24.93 8.78 22.93
C ARG A 60 25.56 7.54 23.60
N MET A 61 24.88 6.99 24.60
CA MET A 61 25.35 5.82 25.35
C MET A 61 25.48 4.63 24.39
N LYS A 62 26.70 4.08 24.31
CA LYS A 62 26.92 2.73 23.79
C LYS A 62 26.39 1.75 24.82
N HIS A 63 25.35 1.00 24.49
CA HIS A 63 25.04 -0.21 25.25
C HIS A 63 26.20 -1.19 25.16
N SER A 64 26.61 -1.69 26.32
CA SER A 64 27.60 -2.73 26.51
C SER A 64 27.08 -4.04 25.93
N ASN A 65 27.57 -4.41 24.74
CA ASN A 65 27.58 -5.81 24.34
C ASN A 65 28.80 -6.45 25.01
N ASP A 66 28.54 -7.36 25.93
CA ASP A 66 29.56 -8.23 26.50
C ASP A 66 30.29 -9.00 25.39
N ALA A 67 31.61 -9.00 25.52
CA ALA A 67 32.57 -9.47 24.55
C ALA A 67 32.40 -10.97 24.25
N ILE A 68 31.99 -11.28 23.02
CA ILE A 68 32.34 -12.55 22.38
C ILE A 68 33.69 -12.32 21.69
N SER A 69 34.69 -13.06 22.13
CA SER A 69 36.08 -12.96 21.66
C SER A 69 36.20 -13.12 20.13
N HIS A 70 36.67 -12.09 19.45
CA HIS A 70 37.15 -12.19 18.07
C HIS A 70 38.38 -13.09 18.01
N LYS A 71 38.27 -14.21 17.28
CA LYS A 71 39.41 -14.80 16.57
C LYS A 71 39.42 -14.18 15.19
N ASP A 72 40.57 -13.66 14.79
CA ASP A 72 40.86 -13.21 13.44
C ASP A 72 40.55 -14.32 12.42
N SER A 73 39.51 -14.11 11.61
CA SER A 73 39.40 -14.72 10.29
C SER A 73 38.92 -13.65 9.31
N ASP A 74 39.64 -13.60 8.21
CA ASP A 74 39.57 -12.67 7.08
C ASP A 74 38.25 -12.88 6.31
N ASP A 75 37.11 -12.50 6.90
CA ASP A 75 35.79 -12.64 6.28
C ASP A 75 35.38 -11.31 5.60
N ARG A 76 36.00 -11.02 4.46
CA ARG A 76 35.39 -10.14 3.45
C ARG A 76 34.27 -10.90 2.75
N VAL A 77 33.15 -11.12 3.42
CA VAL A 77 31.91 -11.57 2.78
C VAL A 77 31.23 -10.35 2.16
N PHE A 78 31.82 -9.85 1.07
CA PHE A 78 31.07 -9.03 0.12
C PHE A 78 30.23 -9.98 -0.73
N PHE A 79 28.92 -9.98 -0.48
CA PHE A 79 27.85 -10.45 -1.38
C PHE A 79 28.24 -11.60 -2.33
N ASP A 80 28.17 -12.83 -1.83
CA ASP A 80 28.29 -14.02 -2.67
C ASP A 80 26.95 -14.31 -3.37
N ALA A 81 26.78 -13.77 -4.58
CA ALA A 81 25.59 -13.98 -5.41
C ALA A 81 25.30 -15.48 -5.69
N SER A 82 26.29 -16.36 -5.52
CA SER A 82 26.14 -17.81 -5.71
C SER A 82 25.49 -18.53 -4.52
N LYS A 83 25.38 -17.88 -3.35
CA LYS A 83 24.75 -18.45 -2.14
C LYS A 83 23.39 -17.85 -1.80
N THR A 84 23.02 -16.71 -2.39
CA THR A 84 21.68 -16.11 -2.33
C THR A 84 20.72 -16.69 -3.37
N SER A 85 21.18 -17.64 -4.20
CA SER A 85 20.46 -18.03 -5.42
C SER A 85 19.12 -18.72 -5.18
N THR A 86 18.83 -19.27 -3.99
CA THR A 86 17.51 -19.90 -3.78
C THR A 86 16.34 -18.91 -3.70
N TYR A 87 16.58 -17.64 -3.34
CA TYR A 87 15.51 -16.64 -3.27
C TYR A 87 15.18 -16.04 -4.65
N PHE A 88 16.18 -15.96 -5.54
CA PHE A 88 16.10 -15.31 -6.86
C PHE A 88 16.20 -16.26 -8.06
N GLU A 89 16.39 -17.56 -7.85
CA GLU A 89 16.25 -18.55 -8.93
C GLU A 89 14.79 -18.66 -9.33
N ASP A 90 14.45 -17.95 -10.40
CA ASP A 90 13.30 -18.28 -11.22
C ASP A 90 13.65 -19.51 -12.05
N VAL A 91 13.11 -20.64 -11.61
CA VAL A 91 13.02 -21.85 -12.41
C VAL A 91 12.39 -21.48 -13.76
N GLU A 92 13.03 -21.87 -14.86
CA GLU A 92 12.49 -21.89 -16.22
C GLU A 92 11.25 -22.78 -16.32
N ASN A 93 10.18 -22.44 -15.60
CA ASN A 93 8.92 -23.12 -15.66
C ASN A 93 8.04 -22.38 -16.64
N SER A 94 7.67 -23.08 -17.72
CA SER A 94 6.50 -22.77 -18.53
C SER A 94 5.37 -22.23 -17.65
N PHE A 95 4.79 -21.10 -18.04
CA PHE A 95 3.63 -20.52 -17.36
C PHE A 95 2.56 -21.58 -17.11
N LYS A 96 2.26 -21.82 -15.84
CA LYS A 96 1.35 -22.86 -15.34
C LYS A 96 0.52 -22.28 -14.21
N VAL A 97 -0.78 -22.54 -14.28
CA VAL A 97 -1.73 -22.24 -13.21
C VAL A 97 -2.14 -23.57 -12.59
N ASP A 98 -1.95 -23.73 -11.29
CA ASP A 98 -2.47 -24.91 -10.60
C ASP A 98 -3.96 -24.76 -10.35
N VAL A 99 -4.79 -25.57 -11.00
CA VAL A 99 -6.22 -25.66 -10.70
C VAL A 99 -6.43 -26.86 -9.81
N ILE A 100 -6.91 -26.63 -8.59
CA ILE A 100 -6.98 -27.63 -7.53
C ILE A 100 -8.40 -27.66 -6.97
N ASP A 101 -9.02 -28.84 -6.96
CA ASP A 101 -10.29 -29.04 -6.28
C ASP A 101 -10.08 -29.03 -4.76
N GLU A 102 -10.88 -28.24 -4.05
CA GLU A 102 -10.90 -28.27 -2.60
C GLU A 102 -11.27 -29.69 -2.13
N PRO A 103 -10.48 -30.32 -1.25
CA PRO A 103 -10.77 -31.65 -0.79
C PRO A 103 -12.09 -31.67 -0.02
N SER A 104 -12.84 -32.77 -0.16
CA SER A 104 -14.15 -32.99 0.46
C SER A 104 -14.22 -32.70 1.97
N SER A 105 -13.09 -32.78 2.67
CA SER A 105 -12.89 -32.26 4.02
C SER A 105 -12.29 -30.85 3.96
N ALA A 106 -13.12 -29.83 3.71
CA ALA A 106 -12.70 -28.44 3.89
C ALA A 106 -12.06 -28.29 5.28
N TYR A 107 -10.80 -27.86 5.33
CA TYR A 107 -10.01 -27.80 6.56
C TYR A 107 -10.63 -26.78 7.52
N ALA A 108 -10.64 -27.14 8.81
CA ALA A 108 -11.03 -26.22 9.87
C ALA A 108 -9.89 -25.21 10.15
N PRO A 109 -10.19 -24.01 10.67
CA PRO A 109 -9.18 -23.13 11.24
C PRO A 109 -8.38 -23.87 12.32
N LYS A 110 -7.05 -23.72 12.33
CA LYS A 110 -6.17 -24.56 13.18
C LYS A 110 -6.47 -24.36 14.66
N HIS A 111 -6.84 -23.14 15.04
CA HIS A 111 -7.13 -22.75 16.41
C HIS A 111 -8.59 -22.94 16.83
N SER A 112 -9.49 -23.28 15.89
CA SER A 112 -10.93 -23.45 16.13
C SER A 112 -11.45 -24.76 15.53
N LYS A 113 -11.10 -25.89 16.17
CA LYS A 113 -11.30 -27.27 15.69
C LYS A 113 -12.75 -27.69 15.36
N ASN A 114 -13.74 -26.85 15.68
CA ASN A 114 -15.17 -27.13 15.48
C ASN A 114 -15.90 -26.09 14.61
N LEU A 115 -15.19 -25.12 14.01
CA LEU A 115 -15.82 -24.09 13.16
C LEU A 115 -15.54 -24.36 11.68
N THR A 116 -16.55 -24.12 10.84
CA THR A 116 -16.37 -24.00 9.39
C THR A 116 -15.93 -22.58 9.03
N TRP A 117 -15.36 -22.38 7.84
CA TRP A 117 -15.05 -21.02 7.37
C TRP A 117 -16.30 -20.16 7.22
N SER A 118 -17.46 -20.73 6.89
CA SER A 118 -18.72 -20.00 6.91
C SER A 118 -19.09 -19.51 8.32
N ASP A 119 -18.83 -20.29 9.36
CA ASP A 119 -19.06 -19.86 10.75
C ASP A 119 -18.11 -18.72 11.15
N VAL A 120 -16.83 -18.81 10.73
CA VAL A 120 -15.82 -17.76 10.96
C VAL A 120 -16.21 -16.45 10.29
N ILE A 121 -16.64 -16.49 9.02
CA ILE A 121 -17.08 -15.30 8.29
C ILE A 121 -18.33 -14.71 8.96
N ARG A 122 -19.29 -15.55 9.38
CA ARG A 122 -20.52 -15.09 10.04
C ARG A 122 -20.26 -14.41 11.37
N ASP A 123 -19.31 -14.93 12.17
CA ASP A 123 -18.90 -14.27 13.41
C ASP A 123 -18.01 -13.04 13.16
N GLY A 124 -17.55 -12.82 11.92
CA GLY A 124 -16.71 -11.68 11.56
C GLY A 124 -15.28 -11.83 12.05
N PHE A 125 -14.71 -13.03 11.89
CA PHE A 125 -13.30 -13.36 12.14
C PHE A 125 -12.82 -13.17 13.59
N LYS A 126 -13.73 -13.15 14.57
CA LYS A 126 -13.37 -12.94 15.99
C LYS A 126 -12.67 -14.13 16.64
N THR A 127 -12.82 -15.33 16.07
CA THR A 127 -12.38 -16.61 16.65
C THR A 127 -11.18 -17.21 15.92
N VAL A 128 -10.50 -16.41 15.10
CA VAL A 128 -9.35 -16.84 14.28
C VAL A 128 -8.19 -15.86 14.42
N THR A 129 -6.99 -16.34 14.13
CA THR A 129 -5.77 -15.52 14.13
C THR A 129 -5.46 -14.96 12.73
N PRO A 130 -4.52 -14.00 12.61
CA PRO A 130 -3.94 -13.60 11.33
C PRO A 130 -3.44 -14.79 10.49
N GLU A 131 -2.76 -15.75 11.12
CA GLU A 131 -2.21 -16.94 10.48
C GLU A 131 -3.31 -17.89 9.98
N ASP A 132 -4.42 -18.03 10.72
CA ASP A 132 -5.59 -18.77 10.26
C ASP A 132 -6.17 -18.15 8.99
N CYS A 133 -6.33 -16.81 8.95
CA CYS A 133 -6.85 -16.09 7.78
C CYS A 133 -5.92 -16.23 6.56
N ALA A 134 -4.60 -16.16 6.78
CA ALA A 134 -3.62 -16.34 5.71
C ALA A 134 -3.61 -17.79 5.19
N HIS A 135 -3.58 -18.77 6.09
CA HIS A 135 -3.74 -20.17 5.74
C HIS A 135 -5.03 -20.42 4.97
N TRP A 136 -6.09 -19.66 5.29
CA TRP A 136 -7.35 -19.78 4.58
C TRP A 136 -7.27 -19.41 3.09
N LEU A 137 -6.55 -18.33 2.79
CA LEU A 137 -6.32 -17.89 1.42
C LEU A 137 -5.36 -18.83 0.68
N PHE A 138 -4.35 -19.39 1.36
CA PHE A 138 -3.28 -20.17 0.72
C PHE A 138 -3.63 -21.62 0.48
N PHE A 139 -4.63 -22.14 1.19
CA PHE A 139 -5.04 -23.52 1.09
C PHE A 139 -5.35 -23.93 -0.37
N PRO A 140 -4.92 -25.11 -0.85
CA PRO A 140 -4.43 -26.27 -0.09
C PRO A 140 -2.97 -26.23 0.35
N TYR A 141 -2.23 -25.18 0.00
CA TYR A 141 -0.86 -25.04 0.44
C TYR A 141 -0.80 -24.64 1.92
N SER A 142 0.14 -25.22 2.66
CA SER A 142 0.51 -24.66 3.95
C SER A 142 1.14 -23.29 3.76
N THR A 143 1.12 -22.45 4.80
CA THR A 143 1.72 -21.12 4.79
C THR A 143 3.17 -21.13 4.31
N ASP A 144 3.99 -22.06 4.82
CA ASP A 144 5.40 -22.17 4.45
C ASP A 144 5.59 -22.56 2.97
N VAL A 145 4.75 -23.47 2.46
CA VAL A 145 4.81 -23.89 1.05
C VAL A 145 4.38 -22.75 0.14
N PHE A 146 3.30 -22.04 0.50
CA PHE A 146 2.83 -20.90 -0.26
C PHE A 146 3.91 -19.83 -0.34
N GLN A 147 4.45 -19.39 0.79
CA GLN A 147 5.47 -18.33 0.82
C GLN A 147 6.76 -18.72 0.09
N SER A 148 7.21 -19.97 0.21
CA SER A 148 8.50 -20.38 -0.39
C SER A 148 8.42 -20.79 -1.86
N ARG A 149 7.25 -21.21 -2.36
CA ARG A 149 7.13 -21.82 -3.70
C ARG A 149 6.07 -21.23 -4.60
N ILE A 150 5.07 -20.53 -4.05
CA ILE A 150 3.89 -20.07 -4.81
C ILE A 150 3.87 -18.54 -4.88
N PHE A 151 3.98 -17.88 -3.72
CA PHE A 151 3.99 -16.42 -3.61
C PHE A 151 5.04 -15.84 -4.56
N GLU A 152 4.64 -14.79 -5.30
CA GLU A 152 5.40 -14.14 -6.36
C GLU A 152 5.75 -15.03 -7.58
N ARG A 153 5.63 -16.34 -7.51
CA ARG A 153 6.16 -17.26 -8.53
C ARG A 153 5.11 -17.86 -9.45
N LYS A 154 3.92 -18.16 -8.92
CA LYS A 154 2.95 -18.99 -9.63
C LYS A 154 1.50 -18.64 -9.29
N CYS A 155 0.65 -18.63 -10.31
CA CYS A 155 -0.80 -18.55 -10.14
C CYS A 155 -1.37 -19.88 -9.64
N PHE A 156 -2.41 -19.82 -8.81
CA PHE A 156 -3.22 -21.01 -8.49
C PHE A 156 -4.70 -20.65 -8.39
N VAL A 157 -5.54 -21.66 -8.59
CA VAL A 157 -7.00 -21.61 -8.45
C VAL A 157 -7.41 -22.75 -7.53
N ARG A 158 -8.09 -22.44 -6.44
CA ARG A 158 -8.83 -23.39 -5.63
C ARG A 158 -10.29 -23.37 -6.04
N LYS A 159 -10.79 -24.51 -6.50
CA LYS A 159 -12.21 -24.74 -6.80
C LYS A 159 -12.94 -25.15 -5.52
N GLN A 160 -14.05 -24.50 -5.20
CA GLN A 160 -14.88 -24.80 -4.04
C GLN A 160 -15.37 -26.25 -4.09
N SER A 161 -15.37 -26.93 -2.93
CA SER A 161 -15.93 -28.28 -2.86
C SER A 161 -17.45 -28.26 -3.06
N VAL A 162 -17.96 -29.23 -3.84
CA VAL A 162 -19.41 -29.42 -4.05
C VAL A 162 -20.18 -29.78 -2.76
N THR A 163 -19.48 -30.19 -1.70
CA THR A 163 -20.08 -30.63 -0.43
C THR A 163 -20.09 -29.54 0.66
N SER A 164 -19.40 -28.42 0.47
CA SER A 164 -19.29 -27.35 1.47
C SER A 164 -19.77 -26.02 0.89
N LYS A 165 -20.40 -25.20 1.74
CA LYS A 165 -20.67 -23.80 1.42
C LYS A 165 -19.43 -22.98 1.78
N SER A 166 -19.09 -22.02 0.93
CA SER A 166 -18.00 -21.08 1.19
C SER A 166 -18.38 -20.08 2.28
N GLY A 167 -19.64 -19.62 2.28
CA GLY A 167 -20.09 -18.53 3.14
C GLY A 167 -19.59 -17.17 2.67
N TYR A 168 -19.15 -17.04 1.41
CA TYR A 168 -18.61 -15.78 0.89
C TYR A 168 -19.70 -14.73 0.69
N GLU A 169 -20.95 -15.15 0.53
CA GLU A 169 -22.14 -14.28 0.53
C GLU A 169 -22.27 -13.47 1.83
N ASP A 170 -21.69 -13.96 2.93
CA ASP A 170 -21.67 -13.25 4.20
C ASP A 170 -20.65 -12.09 4.19
N LEU A 171 -19.66 -12.04 3.28
CA LEU A 171 -18.64 -10.98 3.21
C LEU A 171 -19.18 -9.69 2.56
N LEU A 172 -19.86 -9.84 1.43
CA LEU A 172 -20.43 -8.77 0.61
C LEU A 172 -21.37 -9.38 -0.43
N THR A 173 -22.48 -8.74 -0.77
CA THR A 173 -23.36 -9.13 -1.90
C THR A 173 -23.57 -7.99 -2.90
N SER A 174 -24.13 -8.30 -4.08
CA SER A 174 -24.58 -7.26 -5.03
C SER A 174 -25.65 -6.35 -4.41
N GLU A 175 -26.53 -6.88 -3.56
CA GLU A 175 -27.51 -6.12 -2.79
C GLU A 175 -26.86 -5.10 -1.83
N ASP A 176 -25.69 -5.41 -1.26
CA ASP A 176 -24.94 -4.45 -0.45
C ASP A 176 -24.45 -3.26 -1.28
N ILE A 177 -23.95 -3.51 -2.50
CA ILE A 177 -23.50 -2.47 -3.43
C ILE A 177 -24.68 -1.56 -3.80
N GLU A 178 -25.82 -2.16 -4.18
CA GLU A 178 -27.03 -1.38 -4.47
C GLU A 178 -27.47 -0.53 -3.29
N ARG A 179 -27.45 -1.10 -2.08
CA ARG A 179 -27.81 -0.38 -0.85
C ARG A 179 -26.87 0.82 -0.64
N TRP A 180 -25.56 0.66 -0.83
CA TRP A 180 -24.61 1.76 -0.69
C TRP A 180 -24.80 2.87 -1.74
N LEU A 181 -25.18 2.51 -2.97
CA LEU A 181 -25.56 3.47 -4.01
C LEU A 181 -26.84 4.24 -3.62
N LYS A 182 -27.88 3.52 -3.18
CA LYS A 182 -29.15 4.12 -2.70
C LYS A 182 -28.94 5.06 -1.50
N GLU A 183 -28.02 4.70 -0.61
CA GLU A 183 -27.61 5.50 0.56
C GLU A 183 -26.62 6.63 0.21
N LYS A 184 -26.21 6.78 -1.06
CA LYS A 184 -25.27 7.81 -1.55
C LYS A 184 -23.91 7.79 -0.85
N LYS A 185 -23.43 6.59 -0.49
CA LYS A 185 -22.13 6.37 0.17
C LYS A 185 -20.95 6.38 -0.78
N LEU A 186 -21.18 6.18 -2.07
CA LEU A 186 -20.13 5.96 -3.07
C LEU A 186 -19.91 7.21 -3.93
N THR A 187 -18.65 7.60 -4.06
CA THR A 187 -18.20 8.77 -4.84
C THR A 187 -17.39 8.34 -6.04
N TYR A 188 -17.74 8.84 -7.23
CA TYR A 188 -17.04 8.50 -8.47
C TYR A 188 -15.55 8.87 -8.40
N GLY A 189 -14.68 7.96 -8.83
CA GLY A 189 -13.22 8.14 -8.83
C GLY A 189 -12.56 8.13 -7.45
N THR A 190 -13.35 7.99 -6.38
CA THR A 190 -12.83 7.79 -5.00
C THR A 190 -13.17 6.40 -4.51
N ASN A 191 -14.43 5.98 -4.66
CA ASN A 191 -14.94 4.74 -4.09
C ASN A 191 -15.72 3.88 -5.09
N VAL A 192 -16.09 4.42 -6.24
CA VAL A 192 -16.79 3.66 -7.26
C VAL A 192 -16.40 4.13 -8.66
N ASP A 193 -16.26 3.17 -9.57
CA ASP A 193 -16.09 3.42 -10.99
C ASP A 193 -17.08 2.56 -11.77
N VAL A 194 -17.63 3.12 -12.85
CA VAL A 194 -18.47 2.40 -13.80
C VAL A 194 -17.71 2.30 -15.11
N THR A 195 -17.52 1.07 -15.60
CA THR A 195 -16.59 0.79 -16.71
C THR A 195 -17.16 -0.21 -17.69
N SER A 196 -16.74 -0.11 -18.95
CA SER A 196 -17.09 -1.09 -19.99
C SER A 196 -15.89 -1.31 -20.90
N TYR A 197 -15.69 -2.55 -21.34
CA TYR A 197 -14.77 -2.90 -22.42
C TYR A 197 -15.57 -3.51 -23.56
N LYS A 198 -15.70 -2.78 -24.66
CA LYS A 198 -16.45 -3.19 -25.86
C LYS A 198 -15.67 -2.80 -27.09
N ASP A 199 -15.63 -3.71 -28.07
CA ASP A 199 -14.95 -3.51 -29.35
C ASP A 199 -13.50 -3.02 -29.19
N GLY A 200 -12.74 -3.67 -28.30
CA GLY A 200 -11.34 -3.35 -28.06
C GLY A 200 -11.10 -2.07 -27.24
N VAL A 201 -12.14 -1.34 -26.83
CA VAL A 201 -12.01 -0.04 -26.15
C VAL A 201 -12.63 -0.05 -24.76
N ARG A 202 -11.80 0.28 -23.76
CA ARG A 202 -12.25 0.51 -22.39
C ARG A 202 -12.77 1.94 -22.23
N ARG A 203 -13.92 2.11 -21.59
CA ARG A 203 -14.53 3.41 -21.27
C ARG A 203 -14.85 3.52 -19.79
N THR A 204 -14.72 4.73 -19.24
CA THR A 204 -15.19 5.10 -17.90
C THR A 204 -16.45 5.93 -18.01
N HIS A 205 -17.44 5.60 -17.19
CA HIS A 205 -18.75 6.24 -17.13
C HIS A 205 -18.97 6.81 -15.73
N ASN A 206 -18.08 7.69 -15.29
CA ASN A 206 -18.10 8.28 -13.93
C ASN A 206 -18.81 9.63 -13.91
N ALA A 207 -20.07 9.66 -14.32
CA ALA A 207 -20.90 10.87 -14.34
C ALA A 207 -22.37 10.53 -14.14
N ASN A 208 -23.16 11.38 -13.50
CA ASN A 208 -24.61 11.17 -13.41
C ASN A 208 -25.31 11.67 -14.67
N ASP A 209 -26.46 11.09 -15.03
CA ASP A 209 -27.26 11.58 -16.15
C ASP A 209 -27.95 12.92 -15.76
N GLY A 210 -28.01 13.89 -16.68
CA GLY A 210 -28.73 15.17 -16.51
C GLY A 210 -27.87 16.43 -16.27
N PHE A 211 -28.52 17.59 -16.04
CA PHE A 211 -27.86 18.92 -15.94
C PHE A 211 -27.01 19.12 -14.66
N SER A 212 -27.08 18.19 -13.71
CA SER A 212 -26.34 18.26 -12.44
C SER A 212 -25.10 17.35 -12.47
N ASN A 213 -24.15 17.63 -13.35
CA ASN A 213 -22.76 17.17 -13.22
C ASN A 213 -22.03 17.81 -12.00
N VAL A 214 -22.78 18.25 -10.99
CA VAL A 214 -22.28 18.98 -9.82
C VAL A 214 -21.97 18.02 -8.66
N SER A 215 -22.73 16.93 -8.52
CA SER A 215 -22.47 15.91 -7.48
C SER A 215 -21.49 14.85 -7.97
N LYS A 216 -20.44 14.59 -7.19
CA LYS A 216 -19.51 13.48 -7.41
C LYS A 216 -20.02 12.14 -6.88
N ASN A 217 -21.04 12.14 -6.03
CA ASN A 217 -21.65 10.90 -5.54
C ASN A 217 -22.36 10.19 -6.69
N ALA A 218 -22.18 8.87 -6.77
CA ALA A 218 -22.81 8.05 -7.79
C ALA A 218 -24.32 7.93 -7.52
N ASP A 219 -25.12 8.30 -8.52
CA ASP A 219 -26.57 8.17 -8.48
C ASP A 219 -26.99 6.73 -8.83
N TYR A 220 -27.82 6.12 -7.98
CA TYR A 220 -28.24 4.73 -8.13
C TYR A 220 -28.93 4.49 -9.48
N GLU A 221 -29.87 5.34 -9.88
CA GLU A 221 -30.65 5.12 -11.11
C GLU A 221 -29.75 5.20 -12.35
N THR A 222 -28.80 6.14 -12.37
CA THR A 222 -27.80 6.22 -13.44
C THR A 222 -26.92 4.97 -13.50
N VAL A 223 -26.44 4.49 -12.35
CA VAL A 223 -25.57 3.30 -12.29
C VAL A 223 -26.34 2.04 -12.68
N ALA A 224 -27.55 1.85 -12.15
CA ALA A 224 -28.42 0.71 -12.46
C ALA A 224 -28.72 0.65 -13.96
N LYS A 225 -29.10 1.78 -14.56
CA LYS A 225 -29.32 1.86 -16.01
C LYS A 225 -28.08 1.45 -16.82
N ARG A 226 -26.89 1.94 -16.46
CA ARG A 226 -25.64 1.56 -17.16
C ARG A 226 -25.27 0.10 -16.96
N PHE A 227 -25.60 -0.46 -15.80
CA PHE A 227 -25.37 -1.86 -15.51
C PHE A 227 -26.29 -2.75 -16.35
N GLU A 228 -27.60 -2.48 -16.32
CA GLU A 228 -28.64 -3.29 -16.95
C GLU A 228 -28.72 -3.11 -18.47
N GLU A 229 -28.67 -1.86 -18.96
CA GLU A 229 -28.88 -1.55 -20.38
C GLU A 229 -27.55 -1.48 -21.15
N ASP A 230 -26.52 -0.88 -20.54
CA ASP A 230 -25.24 -0.63 -21.22
C ASP A 230 -24.19 -1.72 -20.95
N GLY A 231 -24.48 -2.72 -20.12
CA GLY A 231 -23.53 -3.80 -19.80
C GLY A 231 -22.25 -3.30 -19.12
N CYS A 232 -22.35 -2.23 -18.31
CA CYS A 232 -21.20 -1.69 -17.60
C CYS A 232 -20.95 -2.42 -16.27
N SER A 233 -19.69 -2.68 -15.96
CA SER A 233 -19.26 -3.18 -14.65
C SER A 233 -19.16 -2.03 -13.64
N VAL A 234 -19.56 -2.32 -12.40
CA VAL A 234 -19.38 -1.46 -11.23
C VAL A 234 -18.19 -1.98 -10.43
N ARG A 235 -17.15 -1.15 -10.27
CA ARG A 235 -16.00 -1.40 -9.40
C ARG A 235 -16.14 -0.57 -8.14
N VAL A 236 -16.31 -1.20 -6.98
CA VAL A 236 -16.29 -0.53 -5.67
C VAL A 236 -14.88 -0.63 -5.10
N LEU A 237 -14.26 0.53 -4.88
CA LEU A 237 -12.95 0.64 -4.25
C LEU A 237 -13.11 0.64 -2.72
N HIS A 238 -12.30 -0.17 -2.04
CA HIS A 238 -12.19 -0.20 -0.58
C HIS A 238 -13.52 -0.53 0.15
N PRO A 239 -14.24 -1.61 -0.23
CA PRO A 239 -15.55 -1.94 0.35
C PRO A 239 -15.48 -2.29 1.85
N GLN A 240 -14.29 -2.59 2.39
CA GLN A 240 -14.08 -2.75 3.82
C GLN A 240 -14.52 -1.52 4.61
N ARG A 241 -14.67 -0.35 4.02
CA ARG A 241 -15.20 0.85 4.70
C ARG A 241 -16.65 0.72 5.15
N TRP A 242 -17.42 -0.15 4.49
CA TRP A 242 -18.84 -0.35 4.76
C TRP A 242 -19.20 -1.80 5.11
N SER A 243 -18.31 -2.78 4.88
CA SER A 243 -18.48 -4.17 5.34
C SER A 243 -17.59 -4.48 6.54
N ASP A 244 -18.20 -4.75 7.70
CA ASP A 244 -17.49 -5.06 8.95
C ASP A 244 -16.69 -6.36 8.87
N LYS A 245 -17.19 -7.33 8.11
CA LYS A 245 -16.53 -8.63 7.92
C LYS A 245 -15.31 -8.50 7.01
N LEU A 246 -15.39 -7.71 5.94
CA LEU A 246 -14.22 -7.40 5.11
C LEU A 246 -13.19 -6.60 5.90
N TRP A 247 -13.64 -5.63 6.69
CA TRP A 247 -12.74 -4.90 7.58
C TRP A 247 -11.99 -5.81 8.56
N ALA A 248 -12.70 -6.75 9.20
CA ALA A 248 -12.09 -7.72 10.09
C ALA A 248 -11.08 -8.61 9.34
N LEU A 249 -11.47 -9.17 8.19
CA LEU A 249 -10.59 -9.97 7.35
C LEU A 249 -9.31 -9.21 6.95
N LEU A 250 -9.44 -8.01 6.39
CA LEU A 250 -8.29 -7.21 5.98
C LEU A 250 -7.41 -6.82 7.16
N SER A 251 -7.98 -6.50 8.33
CA SER A 251 -7.20 -6.21 9.54
C SER A 251 -6.33 -7.40 9.96
N ASN A 252 -6.85 -8.63 9.89
CA ASN A 252 -6.07 -9.83 10.16
C ASN A 252 -4.98 -10.05 9.10
N LEU A 253 -5.31 -9.88 7.82
CA LEU A 253 -4.35 -10.03 6.73
C LEU A 253 -3.22 -9.00 6.77
N GLU A 254 -3.52 -7.73 7.08
CA GLU A 254 -2.48 -6.71 7.28
C GLU A 254 -1.54 -7.06 8.43
N ASN A 255 -2.07 -7.70 9.48
CA ASN A 255 -1.24 -8.14 10.60
C ASN A 255 -0.40 -9.37 10.24
N PHE A 256 -0.87 -10.22 9.34
CA PHE A 256 -0.07 -11.32 8.82
C PHE A 256 1.06 -10.81 7.89
N TRP A 257 0.71 -9.95 6.93
CA TRP A 257 1.66 -9.46 5.92
C TRP A 257 2.60 -8.36 6.42
N GLN A 258 2.23 -7.66 7.49
CA GLN A 258 2.92 -6.43 7.94
C GLN A 258 3.03 -5.41 6.79
N SER A 259 1.97 -5.31 5.99
CA SER A 259 1.87 -4.45 4.81
C SER A 259 0.39 -4.05 4.62
N PRO A 260 0.09 -2.85 4.08
CA PRO A 260 -1.28 -2.47 3.78
C PRO A 260 -1.94 -3.48 2.85
N THR A 261 -3.18 -3.84 3.15
CA THR A 261 -3.95 -4.81 2.38
C THR A 261 -5.23 -4.15 1.89
N GLY A 262 -5.38 -4.07 0.58
CA GLY A 262 -6.55 -3.50 -0.07
C GLY A 262 -7.61 -4.54 -0.40
N CYS A 263 -8.78 -4.04 -0.78
CA CYS A 263 -9.81 -4.84 -1.42
C CYS A 263 -10.56 -3.96 -2.43
N ASN A 264 -10.92 -4.56 -3.57
CA ASN A 264 -11.88 -3.99 -4.52
C ASN A 264 -12.98 -5.03 -4.78
N ALA A 265 -14.21 -4.58 -5.00
CA ALA A 265 -15.31 -5.44 -5.46
C ALA A 265 -15.65 -5.11 -6.91
N TYR A 266 -15.86 -6.14 -7.73
CA TYR A 266 -16.16 -5.99 -9.15
C TYR A 266 -17.47 -6.71 -9.47
N TRP A 267 -18.52 -5.94 -9.72
CA TRP A 267 -19.84 -6.42 -10.12
C TRP A 267 -20.02 -6.20 -11.62
N THR A 268 -20.21 -7.28 -12.38
CA THR A 268 -20.26 -7.27 -13.85
C THR A 268 -21.55 -7.95 -14.33
N PRO A 269 -22.35 -7.31 -15.21
CA PRO A 269 -23.57 -7.92 -15.75
C PRO A 269 -23.23 -9.09 -16.68
N ALA A 270 -24.18 -10.01 -16.87
CA ALA A 270 -24.00 -11.15 -17.77
C ALA A 270 -23.65 -10.70 -19.21
N ASN A 271 -22.88 -11.52 -19.92
CA ASN A 271 -22.42 -11.26 -21.28
C ASN A 271 -21.65 -9.93 -21.44
N SER A 272 -20.75 -9.60 -20.51
CA SER A 272 -20.01 -8.34 -20.55
C SER A 272 -18.61 -8.41 -19.93
N GLN A 273 -17.80 -7.41 -20.27
CA GLN A 273 -16.44 -7.20 -19.76
C GLN A 273 -16.27 -5.74 -19.34
N GLY A 274 -15.68 -5.51 -18.17
CA GLY A 274 -15.47 -4.17 -17.62
C GLY A 274 -14.12 -3.54 -18.01
N PHE A 275 -13.08 -4.36 -18.10
CA PHE A 275 -11.69 -3.93 -18.20
C PHE A 275 -10.99 -4.63 -19.37
N ALA A 276 -10.11 -3.90 -20.05
CA ALA A 276 -9.19 -4.47 -21.03
C ALA A 276 -8.17 -5.39 -20.31
N PRO A 277 -7.45 -6.27 -21.03
CA PRO A 277 -6.31 -6.97 -20.46
C PRO A 277 -5.31 -5.99 -19.85
N HIS A 278 -4.75 -6.33 -18.68
CA HIS A 278 -3.74 -5.56 -17.96
C HIS A 278 -3.00 -6.45 -16.95
N TRP A 279 -1.92 -5.93 -16.36
CA TRP A 279 -1.38 -6.45 -15.11
C TRP A 279 -1.43 -5.37 -14.02
N ASP A 280 -1.47 -5.82 -12.76
CA ASP A 280 -1.43 -4.94 -11.60
C ASP A 280 -0.06 -4.96 -10.89
N ASP A 281 0.19 -3.97 -10.05
CA ASP A 281 1.34 -3.82 -9.15
C ASP A 281 1.15 -4.48 -7.78
N ILE A 282 0.16 -5.37 -7.65
CA ILE A 282 -0.19 -6.05 -6.42
C ILE A 282 -0.23 -7.56 -6.60
N ASP A 283 -0.04 -8.26 -5.49
CA ASP A 283 -0.34 -9.68 -5.39
C ASP A 283 -1.84 -9.84 -5.09
N ALA A 284 -2.58 -10.48 -6.00
CA ALA A 284 -4.04 -10.51 -5.98
C ALA A 284 -4.58 -11.86 -5.49
N PHE A 285 -5.54 -11.82 -4.55
CA PHE A 285 -6.42 -12.93 -4.23
C PHE A 285 -7.85 -12.59 -4.67
N VAL A 286 -8.33 -13.26 -5.72
CA VAL A 286 -9.68 -13.12 -6.25
C VAL A 286 -10.58 -14.15 -5.56
N LEU A 287 -11.61 -13.68 -4.86
CA LEU A 287 -12.65 -14.49 -4.23
C LEU A 287 -13.94 -14.31 -5.03
N GLN A 288 -14.41 -15.38 -5.67
CA GLN A 288 -15.66 -15.33 -6.43
C GLN A 288 -16.86 -15.44 -5.48
N ILE A 289 -17.74 -14.44 -5.49
CA ILE A 289 -18.84 -14.30 -4.54
C ILE A 289 -20.17 -14.70 -5.16
N GLU A 290 -20.51 -14.14 -6.31
CA GLU A 290 -21.77 -14.39 -7.02
C GLU A 290 -21.52 -14.62 -8.51
N GLY A 291 -22.40 -15.38 -9.16
CA GLY A 291 -22.35 -15.67 -10.59
C GLY A 291 -21.02 -16.28 -11.04
N ARG A 292 -20.72 -16.18 -12.33
CA ARG A 292 -19.58 -16.85 -12.95
C ARG A 292 -18.79 -15.93 -13.85
N LYS A 293 -17.47 -16.09 -13.83
CA LYS A 293 -16.56 -15.27 -14.64
C LYS A 293 -15.48 -16.15 -15.25
N ARG A 294 -15.31 -16.03 -16.57
CA ARG A 294 -14.22 -16.65 -17.33
C ARG A 294 -13.01 -15.72 -17.26
N TRP A 295 -11.92 -16.23 -16.74
CA TRP A 295 -10.65 -15.53 -16.61
C TRP A 295 -9.65 -16.11 -17.59
N ARG A 296 -8.92 -15.24 -18.29
CA ARG A 296 -7.76 -15.60 -19.08
C ARG A 296 -6.52 -15.02 -18.43
N LEU A 297 -5.56 -15.87 -18.13
CA LEU A 297 -4.28 -15.51 -17.51
C LEU A 297 -3.17 -15.75 -18.52
N TYR A 298 -2.34 -14.75 -18.76
CA TYR A 298 -1.29 -14.80 -19.76
C TYR A 298 0.09 -14.78 -19.08
N PRO A 299 1.10 -15.44 -19.70
CA PRO A 299 2.47 -15.26 -19.27
C PRO A 299 2.93 -13.81 -19.42
N THR A 300 3.93 -13.43 -18.62
CA THR A 300 4.72 -12.22 -18.87
C THR A 300 5.32 -12.25 -20.28
N ARG A 301 5.32 -11.12 -21.00
CA ARG A 301 5.79 -11.07 -22.39
C ARG A 301 7.32 -11.11 -22.46
N ASP A 302 7.97 -10.55 -21.45
CA ASP A 302 9.42 -10.49 -21.30
C ASP A 302 9.82 -10.62 -19.82
N VAL A 303 11.07 -11.05 -19.56
CA VAL A 303 11.61 -11.15 -18.19
C VAL A 303 11.64 -9.81 -17.48
N SER A 304 11.83 -8.69 -18.21
CA SER A 304 11.81 -7.34 -17.65
C SER A 304 10.43 -6.89 -17.13
N GLU A 305 9.36 -7.59 -17.50
CA GLU A 305 7.99 -7.34 -17.01
C GLU A 305 7.65 -8.13 -15.75
N LYS A 306 8.54 -9.02 -15.28
CA LYS A 306 8.34 -9.74 -14.02
C LYS A 306 8.48 -8.80 -12.82
N PHE A 307 7.67 -9.04 -11.79
CA PHE A 307 7.66 -8.27 -10.54
C PHE A 307 7.51 -6.75 -10.75
N PRO A 308 6.58 -6.29 -11.60
CA PRO A 308 6.48 -4.87 -11.90
C PRO A 308 6.11 -4.10 -10.63
N ARG A 309 6.74 -2.95 -10.43
CA ARG A 309 6.43 -2.03 -9.32
C ARG A 309 5.19 -1.17 -9.57
N PHE A 310 4.66 -1.22 -10.80
CA PHE A 310 3.58 -0.36 -11.29
C PHE A 310 2.67 -1.15 -12.23
N SER A 311 1.36 -0.86 -12.19
CA SER A 311 0.39 -1.46 -13.10
C SER A 311 0.70 -1.10 -14.55
N SER A 312 0.29 -1.97 -15.48
CA SER A 312 0.40 -1.66 -16.91
C SER A 312 -0.57 -0.55 -17.30
N GLU A 313 -0.33 0.04 -18.48
CA GLU A 313 -1.43 0.61 -19.24
C GLU A 313 -2.38 -0.52 -19.71
N GLU A 314 -3.60 -0.16 -20.08
CA GLU A 314 -4.55 -1.09 -20.69
C GLU A 314 -4.03 -1.55 -22.05
N PHE A 315 -3.99 -2.86 -22.30
CA PHE A 315 -3.51 -3.38 -23.58
C PHE A 315 -4.47 -3.02 -24.73
N SER A 316 -3.89 -2.56 -25.83
CA SER A 316 -4.60 -2.33 -27.08
C SER A 316 -5.22 -3.62 -27.65
N GLU A 317 -6.16 -3.51 -28.57
CA GLU A 317 -6.74 -4.67 -29.24
C GLU A 317 -5.69 -5.48 -30.02
N GLU A 318 -4.72 -4.81 -30.64
CA GLU A 318 -3.59 -5.45 -31.31
C GLU A 318 -2.70 -6.22 -30.34
N GLU A 319 -2.43 -5.67 -29.15
CA GLU A 319 -1.69 -6.38 -28.11
C GLU A 319 -2.49 -7.56 -27.56
N ARG A 320 -3.79 -7.39 -27.33
CA ARG A 320 -4.69 -8.48 -26.92
C ARG A 320 -4.67 -9.64 -27.91
N LYS A 321 -4.71 -9.37 -29.21
CA LYS A 321 -4.59 -10.43 -30.25
C LYS A 321 -3.27 -11.18 -30.16
N ARG A 322 -2.16 -10.48 -29.90
CA ARG A 322 -0.85 -11.13 -29.67
C ARG A 322 -0.84 -11.96 -28.38
N LEU A 323 -1.51 -11.49 -27.33
CA LEU A 323 -1.66 -12.25 -26.09
C LEU A 323 -2.47 -13.54 -26.34
N GLU A 324 -3.51 -13.51 -27.17
CA GLU A 324 -4.30 -14.69 -27.54
C GLU A 324 -3.51 -15.73 -28.35
N GLU A 325 -2.43 -15.33 -29.03
CA GLU A 325 -1.48 -16.25 -29.68
C GLU A 325 -0.53 -16.93 -28.67
N MET A 326 -0.41 -16.41 -27.45
CA MET A 326 0.38 -17.01 -26.38
C MET A 326 -0.36 -18.20 -25.76
N LYS A 327 0.39 -19.07 -25.08
CA LYS A 327 -0.19 -20.17 -24.28
C LYS A 327 -0.75 -19.64 -22.95
N TYR A 328 -1.89 -18.96 -23.02
CA TYR A 328 -2.65 -18.53 -21.84
C TYR A 328 -3.39 -19.69 -21.19
N VAL A 329 -3.81 -19.48 -19.96
CA VAL A 329 -4.68 -20.42 -19.23
C VAL A 329 -6.04 -19.77 -19.04
N GLU A 330 -7.10 -20.51 -19.35
CA GLU A 330 -8.47 -20.10 -19.12
C GLU A 330 -9.07 -20.89 -17.95
N VAL A 331 -9.73 -20.18 -17.03
CA VAL A 331 -10.43 -20.77 -15.89
C VAL A 331 -11.75 -20.06 -15.67
N ILE A 332 -12.78 -20.81 -15.26
CA ILE A 332 -14.07 -20.24 -14.87
C ILE A 332 -14.14 -20.30 -13.35
N LEU A 333 -14.33 -19.13 -12.74
CA LEU A 333 -14.58 -19.03 -11.30
C LEU A 333 -16.08 -19.04 -11.03
N GLU A 334 -16.48 -19.84 -10.04
CA GLU A 334 -17.83 -19.96 -9.50
C GLU A 334 -17.83 -19.60 -7.99
N PRO A 335 -18.99 -19.32 -7.38
CA PRO A 335 -19.05 -18.87 -5.98
C PRO A 335 -18.30 -19.80 -5.01
N GLY A 336 -17.40 -19.23 -4.22
CA GLY A 336 -16.51 -19.95 -3.30
C GLY A 336 -15.09 -20.19 -3.80
N ASP A 337 -14.87 -20.10 -5.11
CA ASP A 337 -13.54 -20.27 -5.68
C ASP A 337 -12.59 -19.14 -5.23
N VAL A 338 -11.30 -19.48 -5.13
CA VAL A 338 -10.23 -18.53 -4.85
C VAL A 338 -9.15 -18.66 -5.91
N MET A 339 -8.69 -17.53 -6.45
CA MET A 339 -7.58 -17.49 -7.38
C MET A 339 -6.50 -16.53 -6.88
N TYR A 340 -5.25 -16.98 -6.86
CA TYR A 340 -4.10 -16.13 -6.58
C TYR A 340 -3.35 -15.81 -7.87
N MET A 341 -2.97 -14.54 -8.03
CA MET A 341 -2.14 -14.05 -9.12
C MET A 341 -1.02 -13.18 -8.55
N PRO A 342 0.26 -13.53 -8.81
CA PRO A 342 1.38 -12.62 -8.57
C PRO A 342 1.25 -11.32 -9.37
N ARG A 343 1.79 -10.22 -8.85
CA ARG A 343 1.90 -8.96 -9.60
C ARG A 343 2.61 -9.17 -10.94
N GLY A 344 2.16 -8.48 -11.98
CA GLY A 344 2.64 -8.68 -13.35
C GLY A 344 1.96 -9.82 -14.13
N THR A 345 1.08 -10.61 -13.50
CA THR A 345 0.24 -11.56 -14.24
C THR A 345 -0.76 -10.80 -15.09
N ILE A 346 -0.61 -10.86 -16.41
CA ILE A 346 -1.57 -10.28 -17.36
C ILE A 346 -2.87 -11.07 -17.28
N HIS A 347 -3.99 -10.38 -17.14
CA HIS A 347 -5.28 -11.03 -17.02
C HIS A 347 -6.43 -10.23 -17.65
N GLU A 348 -7.48 -10.94 -18.06
CA GLU A 348 -8.78 -10.37 -18.40
C GLU A 348 -9.91 -11.27 -17.90
N ALA A 349 -11.10 -10.69 -17.68
CA ALA A 349 -12.25 -11.42 -17.12
C ALA A 349 -13.57 -11.04 -17.80
N PHE A 350 -14.29 -12.05 -18.28
CA PHE A 350 -15.58 -11.92 -18.96
C PHE A 350 -16.70 -12.60 -18.16
N CYS A 351 -17.82 -11.92 -17.92
CA CYS A 351 -18.97 -12.52 -17.26
C CYS A 351 -19.76 -13.36 -18.26
N ILE A 352 -19.75 -14.68 -18.05
CA ILE A 352 -20.30 -15.65 -18.99
C ILE A 352 -21.82 -15.83 -18.83
N THR A 353 -22.46 -16.35 -19.87
CA THR A 353 -23.84 -16.81 -19.88
C THR A 353 -23.93 -18.33 -19.86
N SER A 354 -25.14 -18.85 -19.81
CA SER A 354 -25.47 -20.26 -19.99
C SER A 354 -25.21 -20.77 -21.41
N GLU A 355 -25.30 -19.90 -22.42
CA GLU A 355 -24.98 -20.23 -23.82
C GLU A 355 -23.48 -20.43 -24.02
N ASP A 356 -22.65 -19.65 -23.31
CA ASP A 356 -21.18 -19.74 -23.37
C ASP A 356 -20.65 -21.13 -22.99
N GLU A 357 -21.27 -21.79 -21.99
CA GLU A 357 -20.82 -23.08 -21.46
C GLU A 357 -21.76 -24.26 -21.82
N ASN A 358 -22.92 -23.98 -22.42
CA ASN A 358 -23.97 -24.96 -22.72
C ASN A 358 -24.37 -25.83 -21.51
N ASP A 359 -24.40 -25.24 -20.31
CA ASP A 359 -24.60 -25.98 -19.07
C ASP A 359 -26.00 -25.81 -18.46
N GLY A 360 -26.85 -24.99 -19.08
CA GLY A 360 -28.24 -24.77 -18.68
C GLY A 360 -28.40 -24.06 -17.33
N LYS A 361 -27.33 -23.46 -16.78
CA LYS A 361 -27.43 -22.59 -15.59
C LYS A 361 -28.16 -21.29 -15.95
N LYS A 362 -28.54 -20.50 -14.96
CA LYS A 362 -29.19 -19.20 -15.17
C LYS A 362 -28.15 -18.14 -15.53
N ASP A 363 -28.51 -17.23 -16.44
CA ASP A 363 -27.71 -16.03 -16.73
C ASP A 363 -27.80 -15.08 -15.54
N GLU A 364 -26.67 -14.82 -14.90
CA GLU A 364 -26.58 -13.99 -13.71
C GLU A 364 -25.34 -13.10 -13.79
N SER A 365 -25.41 -11.92 -13.15
CA SER A 365 -24.23 -11.08 -12.97
C SER A 365 -23.16 -11.78 -12.15
N SER A 366 -21.90 -11.43 -12.37
CA SER A 366 -20.79 -11.91 -11.56
C SER A 366 -20.32 -10.84 -10.56
N LEU A 367 -20.09 -11.24 -9.32
CA LEU A 367 -19.43 -10.44 -8.29
C LEU A 367 -18.19 -11.19 -7.77
N HIS A 368 -17.04 -10.51 -7.75
CA HIS A 368 -15.87 -11.00 -7.04
C HIS A 368 -15.22 -9.89 -6.20
N LEU A 369 -14.46 -10.32 -5.19
CA LEU A 369 -13.58 -9.47 -4.41
C LEU A 369 -12.14 -9.74 -4.82
N THR A 370 -11.34 -8.69 -4.99
CA THR A 370 -9.89 -8.80 -5.16
C THR A 370 -9.23 -8.22 -3.92
N ILE A 371 -8.67 -9.09 -3.07
CA ILE A 371 -7.82 -8.70 -1.96
C ILE A 371 -6.42 -8.49 -2.52
N SER A 372 -5.85 -7.30 -2.32
CA SER A 372 -4.53 -6.92 -2.82
C SER A 372 -3.53 -6.77 -1.69
N VAL A 373 -2.33 -7.34 -1.84
CA VAL A 373 -1.26 -7.29 -0.83
C VAL A 373 0.06 -6.83 -1.45
N ASN A 374 0.97 -6.30 -0.61
CA ASN A 374 2.35 -5.95 -0.95
C ASN A 374 2.53 -4.92 -2.09
N GLN A 375 1.58 -4.01 -2.27
CA GLN A 375 1.75 -2.88 -3.17
C GLN A 375 2.96 -2.03 -2.72
N ARG A 376 3.87 -1.71 -3.65
CA ARG A 376 5.04 -0.84 -3.38
C ARG A 376 5.87 -1.26 -2.16
N ASN A 377 5.96 -2.56 -1.89
CA ASN A 377 6.68 -3.14 -0.75
C ASN A 377 7.92 -3.95 -1.19
N THR A 378 8.69 -3.43 -2.16
CA THR A 378 9.87 -4.12 -2.69
C THR A 378 11.17 -3.63 -2.02
N PHE A 379 12.27 -4.37 -2.19
CA PHE A 379 13.60 -3.88 -1.79
C PHE A 379 13.94 -2.53 -2.43
N ALA A 380 13.48 -2.26 -3.65
CA ALA A 380 13.69 -0.97 -4.29
C ALA A 380 12.97 0.16 -3.55
N ASP A 381 11.73 -0.06 -3.09
CA ASP A 381 10.96 0.93 -2.34
C ASP A 381 11.62 1.24 -0.98
N ILE A 382 12.16 0.22 -0.31
CA ILE A 382 12.93 0.38 0.94
C ILE A 382 14.23 1.16 0.66
N LEU A 383 14.99 0.75 -0.37
CA LEU A 383 16.27 1.36 -0.71
C LEU A 383 16.13 2.81 -1.17
N GLU A 384 15.05 3.17 -1.87
CA GLU A 384 14.77 4.56 -2.27
C GLU A 384 14.72 5.50 -1.05
N HIS A 385 14.10 5.07 0.05
CA HIS A 385 14.06 5.84 1.30
C HIS A 385 15.43 5.86 1.99
N VAL A 386 16.05 4.68 2.14
CA VAL A 386 17.35 4.52 2.80
C VAL A 386 18.44 5.35 2.12
N PHE A 387 18.52 5.34 0.78
CA PHE A 387 19.54 6.10 0.06
C PHE A 387 19.33 7.61 0.17
N SER A 388 18.08 8.07 0.22
CA SER A 388 17.76 9.48 0.43
C SER A 388 18.30 9.97 1.77
N ASP A 389 18.00 9.26 2.85
CA ASP A 389 18.47 9.61 4.20
C ASP A 389 20.00 9.43 4.33
N ALA A 390 20.55 8.35 3.75
CA ALA A 390 22.00 8.11 3.75
C ALA A 390 22.78 9.24 3.06
N LEU A 391 22.24 9.76 1.96
CA LEU A 391 22.80 10.92 1.28
C LEU A 391 22.73 12.17 2.18
N ALA A 392 21.59 12.42 2.82
CA ALA A 392 21.42 13.56 3.71
C ALA A 392 22.42 13.52 4.90
N ASP A 393 22.59 12.36 5.54
CA ASP A 393 23.58 12.17 6.60
C ASP A 393 25.02 12.38 6.08
N ALA A 394 25.35 11.76 4.94
CA ALA A 394 26.69 11.87 4.36
C ALA A 394 27.05 13.31 4.00
N VAL A 395 26.10 14.11 3.49
CA VAL A 395 26.30 15.54 3.20
C VAL A 395 26.61 16.36 4.46
N ASN A 396 26.03 15.98 5.60
CA ASN A 396 26.28 16.66 6.87
C ASN A 396 27.67 16.36 7.44
N THR A 397 28.16 15.12 7.25
CA THR A 397 29.41 14.62 7.83
C THR A 397 30.63 14.76 6.90
N ASN A 398 30.43 14.79 5.58
CA ASN A 398 31.52 14.83 4.59
C ASN A 398 31.53 16.13 3.78
N VAL A 399 32.56 16.96 4.01
CA VAL A 399 32.72 18.25 3.33
C VAL A 399 32.89 18.13 1.81
N GLU A 400 33.49 17.04 1.32
CA GLU A 400 33.70 16.83 -0.12
C GLU A 400 32.38 16.77 -0.90
N LEU A 401 31.31 16.22 -0.30
CA LEU A 401 29.98 16.17 -0.92
C LEU A 401 29.29 17.54 -0.99
N ARG A 402 29.76 18.53 -0.20
CA ARG A 402 29.26 19.92 -0.23
C ARG A 402 29.99 20.81 -1.22
N ARG A 403 31.05 20.32 -1.87
CA ARG A 403 31.81 21.10 -2.85
C ARG A 403 31.08 21.12 -4.19
N CYS A 404 31.15 22.26 -4.87
CA CYS A 404 30.65 22.36 -6.24
C CYS A 404 31.44 21.43 -7.17
N PRO A 405 30.79 20.77 -8.15
CA PRO A 405 31.50 20.04 -9.19
C PRO A 405 32.32 21.01 -10.06
N PRO A 406 33.38 20.53 -10.75
CA PRO A 406 34.09 21.33 -11.74
C PRO A 406 33.16 21.90 -12.83
N ARG A 407 33.47 23.09 -13.36
CA ARG A 407 32.60 23.85 -14.29
C ARG A 407 32.00 23.00 -15.42
N ASP A 408 32.82 22.19 -16.08
CA ASP A 408 32.44 21.41 -17.26
C ASP A 408 32.09 19.94 -16.93
N PHE A 409 31.95 19.59 -15.64
CA PHE A 409 31.76 18.22 -15.14
C PHE A 409 30.58 17.48 -15.79
N LEU A 410 29.39 18.10 -15.81
CA LEU A 410 28.20 17.51 -16.41
C LEU A 410 28.34 17.33 -17.92
N ARG A 411 28.99 18.29 -18.59
CA ARG A 411 29.26 18.22 -20.04
C ARG A 411 30.27 17.12 -20.39
N HIS A 412 31.23 16.85 -19.50
CA HIS A 412 32.12 15.70 -19.67
C HIS A 412 31.35 14.39 -19.53
N LEU A 413 30.51 14.25 -18.49
CA LEU A 413 29.72 13.03 -18.26
C LEU A 413 28.71 12.75 -19.38
N SER A 414 28.11 13.78 -19.97
CA SER A 414 27.11 13.62 -21.05
C SER A 414 27.68 13.06 -22.36
N ARG A 415 29.02 13.03 -22.52
CA ARG A 415 29.64 12.51 -23.76
C ARG A 415 29.56 11.00 -23.88
N LEU A 416 29.50 10.28 -22.76
CA LEU A 416 29.45 8.81 -22.71
C LEU A 416 30.58 8.13 -23.53
N ASP A 417 31.74 8.78 -23.62
CA ASP A 417 32.91 8.28 -24.35
C ASP A 417 33.97 7.81 -23.35
N GLU A 418 34.11 6.49 -23.19
CA GLU A 418 35.07 5.89 -22.26
C GLU A 418 36.54 6.09 -22.67
N THR A 419 36.80 6.64 -23.86
CA THR A 419 38.15 7.00 -24.33
C THR A 419 38.53 8.46 -24.02
N ASP A 420 37.56 9.34 -23.71
CA ASP A 420 37.81 10.73 -23.34
C ASP A 420 38.30 10.83 -21.89
N VAL A 421 39.52 11.34 -21.72
CA VAL A 421 40.15 11.56 -20.40
C VAL A 421 39.29 12.44 -19.50
N ASN A 422 38.57 13.42 -20.05
CA ASN A 422 37.70 14.30 -19.29
C ASN A 422 36.46 13.57 -18.77
N PHE A 423 35.85 12.71 -19.60
CA PHE A 423 34.75 11.84 -19.17
C PHE A 423 35.21 10.92 -18.05
N LEU A 424 36.35 10.24 -18.24
CA LEU A 424 36.88 9.30 -17.25
C LEU A 424 37.21 9.97 -15.91
N ASN A 425 37.79 11.17 -15.94
CA ASN A 425 38.08 11.94 -14.72
C ASN A 425 36.79 12.37 -13.99
N SER A 426 35.78 12.85 -14.72
CA SER A 426 34.48 13.19 -14.13
C SER A 426 33.74 11.95 -13.60
N LYS A 427 33.77 10.82 -14.32
CA LYS A 427 33.20 9.53 -13.89
C LYS A 427 33.83 9.07 -12.57
N LYS A 428 35.16 9.05 -12.49
CA LYS A 428 35.90 8.70 -11.26
C LYS A 428 35.56 9.60 -10.08
N LEU A 429 35.39 10.90 -10.32
CA LEU A 429 34.98 11.83 -9.28
C LEU A 429 33.55 11.55 -8.80
N LEU A 430 32.60 11.26 -9.71
CA LEU A 430 31.24 10.87 -9.34
C LEU A 430 31.22 9.56 -8.54
N GLU A 431 31.93 8.54 -9.01
CA GLU A 431 32.08 7.25 -8.33
C GLU A 431 32.65 7.43 -6.92
N ARG A 432 33.65 8.30 -6.76
CA ARG A 432 34.19 8.63 -5.43
C ARG A 432 33.12 9.25 -4.52
N CYS A 433 32.30 10.17 -5.02
CA CYS A 433 31.20 10.74 -4.24
C CYS A 433 30.18 9.66 -3.83
N CYS A 434 29.79 8.77 -4.75
CA CYS A 434 28.90 7.64 -4.44
C CYS A 434 29.50 6.72 -3.38
N ASN A 435 30.79 6.39 -3.48
CA ASN A 435 31.48 5.55 -2.50
C ASN A 435 31.50 6.19 -1.11
N VAL A 436 31.68 7.52 -1.00
CA VAL A 436 31.59 8.22 0.29
C VAL A 436 30.21 8.05 0.92
N VAL A 437 29.13 8.16 0.13
CA VAL A 437 27.76 7.95 0.63
C VAL A 437 27.57 6.51 1.11
N VAL A 438 27.96 5.51 0.30
CA VAL A 438 27.83 4.09 0.66
C VAL A 438 28.67 3.74 1.88
N GLU A 439 29.92 4.19 1.94
CA GLU A 439 30.78 3.95 3.10
C GLU A 439 30.22 4.60 4.37
N ASN A 440 29.71 5.82 4.28
CA ASN A 440 29.10 6.52 5.40
C ASN A 440 27.85 5.78 5.89
N MET A 441 26.99 5.35 4.97
CA MET A 441 25.81 4.54 5.26
C MET A 441 26.16 3.27 6.04
N MET A 442 27.19 2.52 5.59
CA MET A 442 27.63 1.28 6.23
C MET A 442 28.31 1.52 7.59
N LYS A 443 29.07 2.60 7.75
CA LYS A 443 29.79 2.92 9.00
C LYS A 443 28.87 3.44 10.10
N ASN A 444 27.86 4.24 9.75
CA ASN A 444 27.01 4.93 10.72
C ASN A 444 25.68 4.21 11.00
N ASN A 445 25.42 3.07 10.35
CA ASN A 445 24.17 2.32 10.46
C ASN A 445 22.93 3.21 10.22
N VAL A 446 22.98 4.04 9.16
CA VAL A 446 21.91 5.02 8.83
C VAL A 446 20.57 4.33 8.54
N PHE A 447 20.57 3.01 8.33
CA PHE A 447 19.38 2.19 8.14
C PHE A 447 18.36 2.31 9.27
N ALA A 448 18.79 2.49 10.52
CA ALA A 448 17.87 2.47 11.66
C ALA A 448 16.79 3.57 11.57
N GLY A 449 17.20 4.83 11.37
CA GLY A 449 16.26 5.95 11.25
C GLY A 449 15.36 5.85 10.02
N SER A 450 15.89 5.42 8.87
CA SER A 450 15.08 5.21 7.66
C SER A 450 14.05 4.10 7.83
N VAL A 451 14.42 3.01 8.51
CA VAL A 451 13.49 1.90 8.81
C VAL A 451 12.39 2.37 9.76
N GLU A 452 12.71 3.18 10.77
CA GLU A 452 11.70 3.78 11.66
C GLU A 452 10.72 4.68 10.91
N LYS A 453 11.19 5.50 9.96
CA LYS A 453 10.33 6.30 9.07
C LYS A 453 9.41 5.42 8.21
N LEU A 454 9.95 4.33 7.64
CA LEU A 454 9.18 3.36 6.86
C LEU A 454 8.11 2.66 7.72
N LEU A 455 8.46 2.26 8.95
CA LEU A 455 7.50 1.70 9.90
C LEU A 455 6.44 2.72 10.29
N GLY A 456 6.80 3.99 10.48
CA GLY A 456 5.86 5.08 10.70
C GLY A 456 4.86 5.24 9.55
N ASN A 457 5.33 5.16 8.30
CA ASN A 457 4.45 5.15 7.12
C ASN A 457 3.52 3.94 7.13
N LEU A 458 4.03 2.75 7.43
CA LEU A 458 3.22 1.54 7.54
C LEU A 458 2.12 1.70 8.61
N MET A 459 2.43 2.24 9.78
CA MET A 459 1.44 2.50 10.84
C MET A 459 0.33 3.47 10.39
N ARG A 460 0.65 4.43 9.51
CA ARG A 460 -0.34 5.37 8.97
C ARG A 460 -1.30 4.70 7.99
N GLU A 461 -0.80 3.81 7.15
CA GLU A 461 -1.57 3.23 6.05
C GLU A 461 -2.46 2.06 6.47
N ARG A 462 -2.15 1.40 7.58
CA ARG A 462 -2.91 0.25 8.08
C ARG A 462 -4.30 0.61 8.60
N VAL A 463 -5.22 -0.34 8.53
CA VAL A 463 -6.56 -0.18 9.09
C VAL A 463 -6.56 -0.42 10.60
N ARG A 464 -7.34 0.37 11.34
CA ARG A 464 -7.61 0.07 12.75
C ARG A 464 -8.20 -1.33 12.90
N PRO A 465 -7.80 -2.15 13.87
CA PRO A 465 -8.40 -3.46 14.07
C PRO A 465 -9.79 -3.35 14.72
N PRO A 466 -10.70 -4.30 14.46
CA PRO A 466 -11.86 -4.52 15.31
C PRO A 466 -11.41 -4.80 16.75
N LYS A 467 -12.22 -4.37 17.73
CA LYS A 467 -11.92 -4.62 19.16
C LYS A 467 -11.74 -6.11 19.47
N ALA A 468 -12.42 -6.98 18.74
CA ALA A 468 -12.30 -8.43 18.92
C ALA A 468 -10.92 -8.98 18.53
N HIS A 469 -10.14 -8.26 17.73
CA HIS A 469 -8.78 -8.65 17.31
C HIS A 469 -7.71 -8.08 18.23
N THR A 470 -8.10 -7.39 19.31
CA THR A 470 -7.19 -6.79 20.27
C THR A 470 -7.49 -7.28 21.68
N ARG A 471 -6.56 -7.04 22.59
CA ARG A 471 -6.74 -7.28 24.04
C ARG A 471 -7.64 -6.23 24.72
N LEU A 472 -8.19 -5.27 23.96
CA LEU A 472 -9.05 -4.24 24.53
C LEU A 472 -10.40 -4.82 24.94
N THR A 473 -10.60 -4.97 26.24
CA THR A 473 -11.87 -5.33 26.86
C THR A 473 -12.55 -4.10 27.45
N LYS A 474 -13.82 -4.23 27.85
CA LYS A 474 -14.48 -3.19 28.67
C LYS A 474 -13.75 -2.93 29.99
N ALA A 475 -13.05 -3.94 30.52
CA ALA A 475 -12.32 -3.83 31.78
C ALA A 475 -10.97 -3.13 31.61
N SER A 476 -10.30 -3.31 30.47
CA SER A 476 -9.01 -2.66 30.19
C SER A 476 -9.15 -1.19 29.75
N LEU A 477 -10.28 -0.83 29.13
CA LEU A 477 -10.61 0.55 28.77
C LEU A 477 -10.84 1.39 30.04
N GLY A 478 -9.90 2.30 30.32
CA GLY A 478 -9.94 3.15 31.52
C GLY A 478 -9.50 2.45 32.80
N ALA A 479 -8.86 1.27 32.70
CA ALA A 479 -8.22 0.62 33.83
C ALA A 479 -7.16 1.54 34.44
N LYS A 480 -7.20 1.71 35.76
CA LYS A 480 -6.13 2.40 36.48
C LYS A 480 -5.03 1.39 36.79
N PRO A 481 -3.80 1.57 36.28
CA PRO A 481 -2.72 0.64 36.57
C PRO A 481 -2.34 0.74 38.05
N SER A 482 -1.69 -0.32 38.54
CA SER A 482 -1.04 -0.41 39.84
C SER A 482 0.42 -0.84 39.64
N MET A 483 1.25 -0.78 40.68
CA MET A 483 2.67 -1.18 40.59
C MET A 483 2.87 -2.64 40.16
N SER A 484 1.92 -3.52 40.45
CA SER A 484 1.93 -4.93 40.03
C SER A 484 1.20 -5.19 38.72
N SER A 485 0.61 -4.16 38.09
CA SER A 485 -0.06 -4.31 36.80
C SER A 485 0.97 -4.54 35.71
N LYS A 486 0.68 -5.46 34.79
CA LYS A 486 1.49 -5.67 33.58
C LYS A 486 0.93 -4.80 32.46
N ILE A 487 1.76 -3.98 31.85
CA ILE A 487 1.42 -3.16 30.69
C ILE A 487 1.99 -3.82 29.44
N GLY A 488 1.20 -3.88 28.38
CA GLY A 488 1.64 -4.40 27.09
C GLY A 488 0.81 -3.87 25.94
N LEU A 489 1.23 -4.18 24.72
CA LEU A 489 0.52 -3.78 23.50
C LEU A 489 -0.87 -4.44 23.42
N VAL A 490 -1.83 -3.70 22.87
CA VAL A 490 -3.18 -4.22 22.64
C VAL A 490 -3.24 -5.25 21.51
N GLN A 491 -2.32 -5.17 20.55
CA GLN A 491 -2.14 -6.11 19.45
C GLN A 491 -0.66 -6.16 19.09
N LYS A 492 -0.16 -7.34 18.70
CA LYS A 492 1.24 -7.48 18.29
C LYS A 492 1.55 -6.55 17.11
N ASN A 493 2.71 -5.89 17.14
CA ASN A 493 3.17 -4.96 16.11
C ASN A 493 2.21 -3.78 15.84
N CYS A 494 1.40 -3.37 16.82
CA CYS A 494 0.42 -2.29 16.63
C CYS A 494 0.96 -0.87 16.81
N ALA A 495 2.23 -0.74 17.18
CA ALA A 495 2.90 0.53 17.32
C ALA A 495 4.38 0.45 16.94
N SER A 496 4.96 1.57 16.55
CA SER A 496 6.38 1.72 16.24
C SER A 496 6.88 3.11 16.62
N LEU A 497 8.19 3.24 16.85
CA LEU A 497 8.83 4.54 16.98
C LEU A 497 9.14 5.12 15.58
N GLU A 498 9.05 6.43 15.48
CA GLU A 498 9.51 7.20 14.32
C GLU A 498 10.37 8.37 14.81
N ASP A 499 11.66 8.32 14.51
CA ASP A 499 12.56 9.48 14.63
C ASP A 499 12.24 10.50 13.53
N CYS A 500 11.84 11.69 13.95
CA CYS A 500 11.38 12.75 13.08
C CYS A 500 12.45 13.84 12.94
N ASP A 501 12.46 14.51 11.78
CA ASP A 501 13.49 15.52 11.47
C ASP A 501 13.47 16.76 12.40
N ASP A 502 12.44 16.90 13.24
CA ASP A 502 12.34 17.94 14.27
C ASP A 502 12.97 17.56 15.61
N GLY A 503 13.61 16.38 15.70
CA GLY A 503 14.27 15.88 16.90
C GLY A 503 13.31 15.24 17.92
N VAL A 504 12.02 15.15 17.60
CA VAL A 504 11.01 14.53 18.47
C VAL A 504 10.72 13.11 18.01
N VAL A 505 10.83 12.14 18.92
CA VAL A 505 10.43 10.76 18.65
C VAL A 505 8.93 10.62 18.85
N ARG A 506 8.26 10.04 17.84
CA ARG A 506 6.81 9.83 17.87
C ARG A 506 6.49 8.34 17.95
N LEU A 507 5.56 7.99 18.84
CA LEU A 507 4.92 6.67 18.82
C LEU A 507 3.78 6.68 17.80
N ARG A 508 3.96 5.92 16.72
CA ARG A 508 2.97 5.72 15.67
C ARG A 508 2.17 4.47 15.94
N THR A 509 0.86 4.53 15.72
CA THR A 509 -0.03 3.37 15.88
C THR A 509 -1.18 3.42 14.90
N TYR A 510 -1.60 2.27 14.38
CA TYR A 510 -2.81 2.16 13.56
C TYR A 510 -4.08 1.93 14.38
N ILE A 511 -3.99 1.75 15.71
CA ILE A 511 -5.17 1.49 16.57
C ILE A 511 -6.20 2.61 16.50
N ASN A 512 -5.73 3.84 16.26
CA ASN A 512 -6.55 5.04 16.21
C ASN A 512 -6.91 5.48 14.77
N ASN A 513 -6.46 4.78 13.73
CA ASN A 513 -6.70 5.17 12.33
C ASN A 513 -8.19 5.16 11.98
N ASP A 514 -8.63 6.06 11.10
CA ASP A 514 -10.01 6.01 10.60
C ASP A 514 -10.14 4.99 9.47
N ARG A 515 -10.98 3.99 9.70
CA ARG A 515 -11.37 2.99 8.70
C ARG A 515 -11.88 3.63 7.41
N LYS A 516 -12.56 4.78 7.48
CA LYS A 516 -13.08 5.49 6.31
C LYS A 516 -12.00 6.00 5.36
N LEU A 517 -10.78 6.19 5.85
CA LEU A 517 -9.64 6.69 5.07
C LEU A 517 -8.71 5.56 4.61
N HIS A 518 -8.97 4.31 5.01
CA HIS A 518 -8.13 3.17 4.66
C HIS A 518 -8.02 3.02 3.13
N MET A 519 -6.77 2.94 2.64
CA MET A 519 -6.39 2.85 1.22
C MET A 519 -6.75 4.06 0.33
N GLU A 520 -7.12 5.22 0.87
CA GLU A 520 -7.33 6.44 0.04
C GLU A 520 -6.03 7.14 -0.39
N GLY A 521 -4.90 6.70 0.18
CA GLY A 521 -3.55 7.19 -0.11
C GLY A 521 -3.30 8.63 0.35
N ALA A 522 -2.02 9.02 0.35
CA ALA A 522 -1.59 10.42 0.35
C ALA A 522 -1.96 11.17 -0.96
N SER A 523 -2.55 10.46 -1.93
CA SER A 523 -3.10 10.96 -3.20
C SER A 523 -4.48 11.59 -3.07
N ALA A 524 -5.16 11.40 -1.94
CA ALA A 524 -6.25 12.30 -1.64
C ALA A 524 -5.65 13.71 -1.57
N ASN A 525 -6.27 14.66 -2.26
CA ASN A 525 -6.22 16.07 -1.89
C ASN A 525 -6.82 16.21 -0.48
N ILE A 526 -6.27 15.51 0.51
CA ILE A 526 -6.49 15.78 1.91
C ILE A 526 -5.86 17.15 2.03
N LEU A 527 -6.70 18.15 2.23
CA LEU A 527 -6.32 19.52 2.54
C LEU A 527 -5.46 19.62 3.82
N ASP A 528 -5.01 18.48 4.37
CA ASP A 528 -4.28 18.36 5.61
C ASP A 528 -3.55 17.01 5.72
N ALA A 529 -2.56 16.77 4.84
CA ALA A 529 -1.62 15.65 5.01
C ALA A 529 -0.94 15.68 6.39
N ASP A 530 -0.83 16.86 7.00
CA ASP A 530 -0.29 17.06 8.34
C ASP A 530 -1.27 16.60 9.43
N ALA A 531 -2.58 16.80 9.29
CA ALA A 531 -3.57 16.17 10.18
C ALA A 531 -3.60 14.65 10.05
N TYR A 532 -3.42 14.08 8.85
CA TYR A 532 -3.31 12.62 8.71
C TYR A 532 -2.01 12.09 9.34
N ARG A 533 -0.90 12.80 9.15
CA ARG A 533 0.37 12.51 9.84
C ARG A 533 0.19 12.60 11.34
N GLU A 534 -0.43 13.63 11.88
CA GLU A 534 -0.68 13.78 13.32
C GLU A 534 -1.69 12.75 13.87
N ALA A 535 -2.72 12.37 13.11
CA ALA A 535 -3.76 11.44 13.56
C ALA A 535 -3.24 10.04 13.93
N SER A 536 -2.11 9.62 13.36
CA SER A 536 -1.43 8.35 13.71
C SER A 536 -0.48 8.45 14.91
N SER A 537 -0.09 9.67 15.31
CA SER A 537 0.76 9.90 16.49
C SER A 537 -0.08 9.80 17.73
N CYS A 538 0.34 9.00 18.71
CA CYS A 538 -0.35 8.89 19.99
C CYS A 538 0.51 9.34 21.18
N LEU A 539 1.83 9.40 21.00
CA LEU A 539 2.77 9.91 21.99
C LEU A 539 3.90 10.66 21.29
N LYS A 540 4.31 11.78 21.89
CA LYS A 540 5.48 12.56 21.47
C LYS A 540 6.44 12.59 22.64
N ILE A 541 7.71 12.30 22.40
CA ILE A 541 8.77 12.31 23.39
C ILE A 541 9.91 13.12 22.81
N ASP A 542 10.31 14.18 23.50
CA ASP A 542 11.54 14.91 23.19
C ASP A 542 12.72 14.19 23.88
N PRO A 543 13.61 13.49 23.16
CA PRO A 543 14.67 12.70 23.78
C PRO A 543 15.68 13.55 24.57
N GLU A 544 15.79 14.86 24.31
CA GLU A 544 16.69 15.75 25.07
C GLU A 544 16.12 16.12 26.45
N ILE A 545 14.79 16.05 26.60
CA ILE A 545 14.07 16.46 27.81
C ILE A 545 13.51 15.24 28.56
N GLU A 546 13.00 14.26 27.83
CA GLU A 546 12.24 13.09 28.29
C GLU A 546 12.97 11.78 27.94
N GLY A 547 14.29 11.72 28.17
CA GLY A 547 15.11 10.54 27.84
C GLY A 547 14.64 9.26 28.54
N ASP A 548 14.29 9.34 29.83
CA ASP A 548 13.82 8.19 30.61
C ASP A 548 12.47 7.66 30.09
N ASP A 549 11.59 8.54 29.59
CA ASP A 549 10.34 8.16 28.93
C ASP A 549 10.58 7.37 27.64
N LEU A 550 11.64 7.72 26.89
CA LEU A 550 12.00 6.98 25.67
C LEU A 550 12.50 5.56 26.01
N ASP A 551 13.35 5.44 27.02
CA ASP A 551 13.86 4.14 27.49
C ASP A 551 12.73 3.27 28.06
N ALA A 552 11.81 3.88 28.83
CA ALA A 552 10.62 3.21 29.33
C ALA A 552 9.67 2.79 28.19
N LEU A 553 9.46 3.64 27.19
CA LEU A 553 8.66 3.31 26.02
C LEU A 553 9.25 2.12 25.26
N ALA A 554 10.56 2.15 24.97
CA ALA A 554 11.26 1.08 24.30
C ALA A 554 11.17 -0.25 25.09
N THR A 555 11.30 -0.17 26.42
CA THR A 555 11.18 -1.34 27.31
C THR A 555 9.82 -2.03 27.16
N VAL A 556 8.71 -1.27 27.13
CA VAL A 556 7.36 -1.83 26.98
C VAL A 556 7.07 -2.24 25.53
N LEU A 557 7.50 -1.43 24.55
CA LEU A 557 7.24 -1.67 23.13
C LEU A 557 7.89 -2.96 22.62
N TYR A 558 9.12 -3.24 23.07
CA TYR A 558 9.90 -4.39 22.63
C TYR A 558 9.86 -5.58 23.61
N ALA A 559 9.06 -5.49 24.68
CA ALA A 559 8.80 -6.61 25.57
C ALA A 559 8.13 -7.79 24.85
N ASN A 560 8.23 -8.98 25.44
CA ASN A 560 7.46 -10.12 24.95
C ASN A 560 5.97 -9.77 24.99
N TYR A 561 5.30 -9.94 23.84
CA TYR A 561 3.90 -9.59 23.69
C TYR A 561 3.02 -10.26 24.74
N GLU A 562 3.25 -11.53 25.11
CA GLU A 562 2.43 -12.25 26.10
C GLU A 562 2.69 -11.81 27.54
N ASP A 563 3.92 -11.42 27.87
CA ASP A 563 4.31 -11.17 29.25
C ASP A 563 4.10 -9.71 29.69
N GLY A 564 4.24 -8.76 28.76
CA GLY A 564 4.27 -7.32 29.05
C GLY A 564 5.39 -6.95 30.03
N VAL A 565 5.23 -5.79 30.68
CA VAL A 565 6.16 -5.26 31.69
C VAL A 565 5.38 -4.83 32.93
N GLU A 566 5.79 -5.27 34.12
CA GLU A 566 5.18 -4.77 35.35
C GLU A 566 5.55 -3.29 35.57
N VAL A 567 4.59 -2.47 36.03
CA VAL A 567 4.82 -1.03 36.22
C VAL A 567 6.01 -0.76 37.16
N LYS A 568 6.21 -1.59 38.20
CA LYS A 568 7.35 -1.47 39.11
C LYS A 568 8.72 -1.64 38.44
N ASP A 569 8.78 -2.34 37.32
CA ASP A 569 10.00 -2.67 36.58
C ASP A 569 10.31 -1.64 35.49
N LEU A 570 9.50 -0.59 35.33
CA LEU A 570 9.80 0.52 34.43
C LEU A 570 11.06 1.29 34.89
N PRO A 571 11.89 1.79 33.96
CA PRO A 571 13.19 2.41 34.25
C PRO A 571 13.06 3.86 34.73
N PHE A 572 12.27 4.11 35.77
CA PHE A 572 12.18 5.39 36.45
C PHE A 572 12.64 5.27 37.91
N ASP A 573 13.10 6.38 38.48
CA ASP A 573 13.60 6.43 39.86
C ASP A 573 12.47 6.39 40.90
N THR A 574 11.30 6.97 40.59
CA THR A 574 10.17 7.08 41.53
C THR A 574 8.95 6.27 41.11
N ASP A 575 8.18 5.79 42.09
CA ASP A 575 6.92 5.08 41.85
C ASP A 575 5.88 6.00 41.19
N GLU A 576 5.91 7.30 41.50
CA GLU A 576 5.04 8.31 40.89
C GLU A 576 5.28 8.44 39.37
N GLU A 577 6.54 8.47 38.92
CA GLU A 577 6.90 8.54 37.50
C GLU A 577 6.46 7.27 36.76
N LYS A 578 6.75 6.09 37.32
CA LYS A 578 6.31 4.79 36.76
C LYS A 578 4.80 4.76 36.55
N MET A 579 4.05 5.18 37.56
CA MET A 579 2.59 5.20 37.51
C MET A 579 2.05 6.26 36.54
N ALA A 580 2.69 7.43 36.46
CA ALA A 580 2.32 8.48 35.51
C ALA A 580 2.55 8.04 34.07
N PHE A 581 3.72 7.45 33.78
CA PHE A 581 4.07 6.96 32.46
C PHE A 581 3.18 5.78 32.03
N ALA A 582 2.91 4.83 32.93
CA ALA A 582 1.99 3.73 32.65
C ALA A 582 0.58 4.22 32.27
N ARG A 583 0.07 5.28 32.92
CA ARG A 583 -1.20 5.91 32.54
C ARG A 583 -1.11 6.57 31.17
N ARG A 584 -0.04 7.33 30.92
CA ARG A 584 0.24 7.99 29.64
C ARG A 584 0.25 6.97 28.49
N LEU A 585 0.85 5.79 28.67
CA LEU A 585 0.82 4.69 27.69
C LEU A 585 -0.59 4.15 27.47
N ILE A 586 -1.36 3.88 28.52
CA ILE A 586 -2.74 3.38 28.38
C ILE A 586 -3.64 4.39 27.65
N ASP A 587 -3.47 5.69 27.91
CA ASP A 587 -4.24 6.76 27.28
C ASP A 587 -4.05 6.84 25.75
N THR A 588 -2.96 6.25 25.21
CA THR A 588 -2.74 6.15 23.76
C THR A 588 -3.70 5.17 23.06
N ASN A 589 -4.36 4.29 23.81
CA ASN A 589 -5.09 3.09 23.35
C ASN A 589 -4.22 2.02 22.65
N ALA A 590 -2.91 2.25 22.44
CA ALA A 590 -2.00 1.25 21.88
C ALA A 590 -1.51 0.25 22.95
N PHE A 591 -1.63 0.61 24.23
CA PHE A 591 -1.28 -0.23 25.37
C PHE A 591 -2.47 -0.47 26.28
N CYS A 592 -2.45 -1.59 27.01
CA CYS A 592 -3.43 -1.89 28.04
C CYS A 592 -2.78 -2.61 29.23
N VAL A 593 -3.54 -2.69 30.34
CA VAL A 593 -3.24 -3.64 31.41
C VAL A 593 -3.61 -5.03 30.92
N LEU A 594 -2.66 -5.98 31.01
CA LEU A 594 -2.80 -7.38 30.56
C LEU A 594 -3.61 -8.25 31.55
#